data_AF-A0A9P8J3G6-F1
#
_entry.id   AF-A0A9P8J3G6-F1
#
_cell.length_a   1.000
_cell.length_b   1.000
_cell.length_c   1.000
_cell.angle_alpha   90.00
_cell.angle_beta   90.00
_cell.angle_gamma   90.00
#
_symmetry.space_group_name_H-M   'P 1'
#
loop_
_entity.id
_entity.type
_entity.pdbx_description
1 polymer ?
#
loop_
_entity_poly.entity_id
_entity_poly.type
_entity_poly.pdbx_seq_one_letter_code
_entity_poly.pdbx_strand_id
1 'polypeptide(L)'
;MEWVRELDRAVDLYNAHDDTGCIAYVNSVLRDTTPGYPRTRYYALLACCLDDWREADAMRARAENSFANWRVFNRPGDSFRLREIHDEVHDILKRRRPDDWFDHQVTWVDIDTKELEAELVEEREAELAEALAELEAEKAEEEEDEAENAEAEIERHAGLEEGQPE
;
A
#
# COMPACT_ATOMS: atom_id res chain seq x y z
N MET A 1 -25.95 5.21 2.07
CA MET A 1 -24.49 5.31 2.17
C MET A 1 -23.90 4.61 0.96
N GLU A 2 -22.93 5.25 0.29
CA GLU A 2 -22.31 4.76 -0.95
C GLU A 2 -21.70 3.36 -0.80
N TRP A 3 -21.00 3.12 0.31
CA TRP A 3 -20.38 1.81 0.61
C TRP A 3 -21.37 0.63 0.70
N VAL A 4 -22.66 0.87 0.94
CA VAL A 4 -23.67 -0.21 0.96
C VAL A 4 -23.83 -0.78 -0.45
N ARG A 5 -23.92 0.10 -1.45
CA ARG A 5 -24.05 -0.29 -2.85
C ARG A 5 -22.80 -0.98 -3.36
N GLU A 6 -21.63 -0.46 -2.97
CA GLU A 6 -20.36 -1.09 -3.33
C GLU A 6 -20.28 -2.50 -2.74
N LEU A 7 -20.66 -2.67 -1.48
CA LEU A 7 -20.65 -3.97 -0.83
C LEU A 7 -21.65 -4.96 -1.45
N ASP A 8 -22.87 -4.51 -1.78
CA ASP A 8 -23.85 -5.34 -2.46
C ASP A 8 -23.32 -5.82 -3.82
N ARG A 9 -22.66 -4.93 -4.57
CA ARG A 9 -22.03 -5.27 -5.86
C ARG A 9 -20.91 -6.31 -5.71
N ALA A 10 -20.05 -6.17 -4.70
CA ALA A 10 -19.00 -7.15 -4.42
C ALA A 10 -19.57 -8.53 -4.08
N VAL A 11 -20.66 -8.57 -3.30
CA VAL A 11 -21.39 -9.79 -2.94
C VAL A 11 -22.05 -10.44 -4.16
N ASP A 12 -22.63 -9.64 -5.06
CA ASP A 12 -23.23 -10.15 -6.30
C ASP A 12 -22.18 -10.83 -7.19
N LEU A 13 -20.98 -10.26 -7.30
CA LEU A 13 -19.86 -10.86 -8.05
C LEU A 13 -19.42 -12.18 -7.44
N TYR A 14 -19.27 -12.22 -6.11
CA TYR A 14 -18.94 -13.45 -5.37
C TYR A 14 -20.00 -14.54 -5.55
N ASN A 15 -21.28 -14.20 -5.39
CA ASN A 15 -22.39 -15.15 -5.56
C ASN A 15 -22.55 -15.63 -7.00
N ALA A 16 -22.07 -14.86 -7.98
CA ALA A 16 -22.01 -15.26 -9.37
C ALA A 16 -20.81 -16.16 -9.70
N HIS A 17 -19.95 -16.49 -8.72
CA HIS A 17 -18.69 -17.20 -8.88
C HIS A 17 -17.71 -16.48 -9.84
N ASP A 18 -17.81 -15.15 -9.94
CA ASP A 18 -16.85 -14.32 -10.65
C ASP A 18 -15.77 -13.83 -9.69
N ASP A 19 -14.90 -14.77 -9.27
CA ASP A 19 -13.86 -14.50 -8.26
C ASP A 19 -12.88 -13.42 -8.73
N THR A 20 -12.50 -13.45 -10.02
CA THR A 20 -11.61 -12.44 -10.61
C THR A 20 -12.26 -11.06 -10.61
N GLY A 21 -13.53 -10.97 -11.01
CA GLY A 21 -14.30 -9.73 -10.99
C GLY A 21 -14.50 -9.20 -9.56
N CYS A 22 -14.78 -10.09 -8.60
CA CYS A 22 -14.93 -9.74 -7.19
C CYS A 22 -13.62 -9.15 -6.63
N ILE A 23 -12.48 -9.80 -6.86
CA ILE A 23 -11.16 -9.31 -6.42
C ILE A 23 -10.86 -7.94 -7.03
N ALA A 24 -10.97 -7.81 -8.35
CA ALA A 24 -10.67 -6.56 -9.04
C ALA A 24 -11.55 -5.41 -8.54
N TYR A 25 -12.83 -5.69 -8.30
CA TYR A 25 -13.77 -4.71 -7.79
C TYR A 25 -13.49 -4.32 -6.35
N VAL A 26 -13.26 -5.29 -5.45
CA VAL A 26 -12.93 -4.99 -4.06
C VAL A 26 -11.66 -4.16 -3.96
N ASN A 27 -10.62 -4.47 -4.72
CA ASN A 27 -9.37 -3.71 -4.73
C ASN A 27 -9.53 -2.27 -5.25
N SER A 28 -10.54 -1.97 -6.07
CA SER A 28 -10.78 -0.59 -6.54
C SER A 28 -11.53 0.28 -5.52
N VAL A 29 -12.32 -0.33 -4.64
CA VAL A 29 -13.16 0.36 -3.64
C VAL A 29 -12.60 0.32 -2.22
N LEU A 30 -11.70 -0.63 -1.93
CA LEU A 30 -11.02 -0.75 -0.66
C LEU A 30 -9.92 0.32 -0.56
N ARG A 31 -10.05 1.20 0.43
CA ARG A 31 -9.15 2.33 0.70
C ARG A 31 -8.84 2.39 2.19
N ASP A 32 -7.81 3.15 2.55
CA ASP A 32 -7.44 3.35 3.97
C ASP A 32 -8.47 4.16 4.76
N THR A 33 -9.39 4.83 4.06
CA THR A 33 -10.54 5.52 4.66
C THR A 33 -11.82 4.67 4.70
N THR A 34 -11.80 3.44 4.19
CA THR A 34 -12.97 2.55 4.21
C THR A 34 -13.39 2.25 5.66
N PRO A 35 -14.68 2.45 6.02
CA PRO A 35 -15.14 2.18 7.38
C PRO A 35 -14.94 0.71 7.80
N GLY A 36 -14.77 0.47 9.11
CA GLY A 36 -14.43 -0.87 9.63
C GLY A 36 -15.41 -1.98 9.24
N TYR A 37 -16.72 -1.69 9.20
CA TYR A 37 -17.74 -2.67 8.80
C TYR A 37 -17.57 -3.15 7.34
N PRO A 38 -17.61 -2.27 6.31
CA PRO A 38 -17.36 -2.70 4.93
C PRO A 38 -15.95 -3.25 4.72
N ARG A 39 -14.92 -2.69 5.38
CA ARG A 39 -13.54 -3.20 5.31
C ARG A 39 -13.44 -4.66 5.75
N THR A 40 -14.08 -5.01 6.86
CA THR A 40 -14.14 -6.40 7.35
C THR A 40 -14.72 -7.33 6.29
N ARG A 41 -15.81 -6.93 5.63
CA ARG A 41 -16.48 -7.76 4.63
C ARG A 41 -15.68 -7.87 3.33
N TYR A 42 -15.01 -6.80 2.91
CA TYR A 42 -14.12 -6.84 1.75
C TYR A 42 -12.98 -7.83 1.94
N TYR A 43 -12.28 -7.79 3.08
CA TYR A 43 -11.23 -8.76 3.37
C TYR A 43 -11.74 -10.20 3.45
N ALA A 44 -12.92 -10.42 4.04
CA ALA A 44 -13.55 -11.74 4.05
C ALA A 44 -13.85 -12.27 2.64
N LEU A 45 -14.38 -11.42 1.75
CA LEU A 45 -14.66 -11.79 0.36
C LEU A 45 -13.36 -12.09 -0.42
N LEU A 46 -12.33 -11.26 -0.25
CA LEU A 46 -11.01 -11.51 -0.85
C LEU A 46 -10.44 -12.86 -0.40
N ALA A 47 -10.52 -13.19 0.90
CA ALA A 47 -10.07 -14.47 1.42
C ALA A 47 -10.80 -15.67 0.76
N CYS A 48 -12.08 -15.52 0.42
CA CYS A 48 -12.82 -16.56 -0.28
C CYS A 48 -12.45 -16.70 -1.76
N CYS A 49 -12.14 -15.59 -2.44
CA CYS A 49 -11.90 -15.55 -3.88
C CYS A 49 -10.46 -15.93 -4.27
N LEU A 50 -9.49 -15.77 -3.37
CA LEU A 50 -8.08 -16.05 -3.65
C LEU A 50 -7.81 -17.55 -3.66
N ASP A 51 -7.09 -18.06 -4.67
CA ASP A 51 -6.68 -19.46 -4.81
C ASP A 51 -5.44 -19.83 -3.96
N ASP A 52 -4.53 -18.88 -3.75
CA ASP A 52 -3.39 -19.07 -2.86
C ASP A 52 -3.86 -19.03 -1.40
N TRP A 53 -3.63 -20.13 -0.68
CA TRP A 53 -4.05 -20.26 0.71
C TRP A 53 -3.34 -19.28 1.65
N ARG A 54 -2.09 -18.90 1.36
CA ARG A 54 -1.30 -17.97 2.18
C ARG A 54 -1.86 -16.56 2.06
N GLU A 55 -2.11 -16.13 0.83
CA GLU A 55 -2.73 -14.82 0.57
C GLU A 55 -4.14 -14.76 1.16
N ALA A 56 -4.91 -15.84 1.03
CA ALA A 56 -6.24 -15.95 1.60
C ALA A 56 -6.21 -15.89 3.15
N ASP A 57 -5.26 -16.56 3.82
CA ASP A 57 -5.12 -16.50 5.27
C ASP A 57 -4.67 -15.11 5.77
N ALA A 58 -3.86 -14.40 4.98
CA ALA A 58 -3.53 -13.00 5.26
C ALA A 58 -4.77 -12.10 5.19
N MET A 59 -5.63 -12.28 4.18
CA MET A 59 -6.89 -11.53 4.08
C MET A 59 -7.86 -11.87 5.23
N ARG A 60 -7.94 -13.14 5.64
CA ARG A 60 -8.67 -13.54 6.86
C ARG A 60 -8.14 -12.79 8.09
N ALA A 61 -6.83 -12.76 8.30
CA ALA A 61 -6.24 -12.07 9.44
C ALA A 61 -6.52 -10.55 9.42
N ARG A 62 -6.49 -9.90 8.24
CA ARG A 62 -6.90 -8.49 8.09
C ARG A 62 -8.38 -8.27 8.39
N ALA A 63 -9.25 -9.22 8.02
CA ALA A 63 -10.66 -9.20 8.39
C ALA A 63 -10.85 -9.30 9.90
N GLU A 64 -10.12 -10.18 10.60
CA GLU A 64 -10.15 -10.31 12.06
C GLU A 64 -9.75 -9.03 12.76
N ASN A 65 -8.64 -8.42 12.33
CA ASN A 65 -8.16 -7.16 12.89
C ASN A 65 -9.20 -6.04 12.68
N SER A 66 -9.70 -5.90 11.45
CA SER A 66 -10.74 -4.92 11.11
C SER A 66 -12.00 -5.12 11.95
N PHE A 67 -12.41 -6.37 12.18
CA PHE A 67 -13.54 -6.70 13.02
C PHE A 67 -13.28 -6.38 14.49
N ALA A 68 -12.10 -6.71 15.02
CA ALA A 68 -11.70 -6.39 16.39
C ALA A 68 -11.75 -4.88 16.64
N ASN A 69 -11.19 -4.09 15.71
CA ASN A 69 -11.23 -2.63 15.75
C ASN A 69 -12.66 -2.08 15.66
N TRP A 70 -13.48 -2.62 14.76
CA TRP A 70 -14.89 -2.23 14.65
C TRP A 70 -15.65 -2.49 15.96
N ARG A 71 -15.38 -3.61 16.64
CA ARG A 71 -16.03 -3.97 17.91
C ARG A 71 -15.67 -3.06 19.08
N VAL A 72 -14.56 -2.31 19.02
CA VAL A 72 -14.23 -1.31 20.05
C VAL A 72 -15.35 -0.26 20.16
N PHE A 73 -15.98 0.08 19.03
CA PHE A 73 -16.94 1.18 18.94
C PHE A 73 -18.40 0.72 18.74
N ASN A 74 -18.66 -0.59 18.64
CA ASN A 74 -19.99 -1.16 18.34
C ASN A 74 -20.37 -2.25 19.34
N ARG A 75 -21.67 -2.38 19.68
CA ARG A 75 -22.11 -3.29 20.74
C ARG A 75 -22.17 -4.74 20.26
N PRO A 76 -21.99 -5.73 21.16
CA PRO A 76 -22.30 -7.13 20.86
C PRO A 76 -23.78 -7.27 20.46
N GLY A 77 -24.03 -7.73 19.23
CA GLY A 77 -25.38 -7.88 18.64
C GLY A 77 -25.61 -7.03 17.39
N ASP A 78 -24.84 -5.96 17.20
CA ASP A 78 -24.99 -5.06 16.04
C ASP A 78 -24.58 -5.72 14.71
N SER A 79 -23.90 -6.87 14.75
CA SER A 79 -23.48 -7.59 13.55
C SER A 79 -23.23 -9.10 13.77
N PHE A 80 -24.23 -9.83 14.27
CA PHE A 80 -24.13 -11.31 14.36
C PHE A 80 -23.63 -11.96 13.05
N ARG A 81 -24.11 -11.43 11.92
CA ARG A 81 -23.69 -11.81 10.57
C ARG A 81 -22.19 -11.65 10.28
N LEU A 82 -21.50 -10.67 10.87
CA LEU A 82 -20.06 -10.52 10.64
C LEU A 82 -19.25 -11.65 11.27
N ARG A 83 -19.67 -12.11 12.45
CA ARG A 83 -19.05 -13.26 13.09
C ARG A 83 -19.30 -14.54 12.28
N GLU A 84 -20.51 -14.75 11.80
CA GLU A 84 -20.83 -15.90 10.92
C GLU A 84 -19.96 -15.91 9.66
N ILE A 85 -19.84 -14.76 8.97
CA ILE A 85 -18.98 -14.63 7.78
C ILE A 85 -17.53 -14.99 8.12
N HIS A 86 -17.04 -14.54 9.27
CA HIS A 86 -15.68 -14.83 9.69
C HIS A 86 -15.47 -16.33 9.96
N ASP A 87 -16.41 -16.97 10.65
CA ASP A 87 -16.35 -18.40 10.94
C ASP A 87 -16.43 -19.23 9.63
N GLU A 88 -17.26 -18.81 8.67
CA GLU A 88 -17.33 -19.43 7.34
C GLU A 88 -16.02 -19.32 6.56
N VAL A 89 -15.42 -18.12 6.48
CA VAL A 89 -14.10 -17.92 5.85
C VAL A 89 -13.07 -18.84 6.50
N HIS A 90 -13.05 -18.88 7.83
CA HIS A 90 -12.11 -19.69 8.58
C HIS A 90 -12.28 -21.19 8.27
N ASP A 91 -13.51 -21.68 8.15
CA ASP A 91 -13.79 -23.07 7.80
C ASP A 91 -13.47 -23.41 6.34
N ILE A 92 -13.68 -22.47 5.41
CA ILE A 92 -13.26 -22.61 4.00
C ILE A 92 -11.73 -22.76 3.95
N LEU A 93 -11.00 -21.87 4.61
CA LEU A 93 -9.54 -21.89 4.60
C LEU A 93 -8.98 -23.12 5.29
N LYS A 94 -9.59 -23.57 6.40
CA LYS A 94 -9.22 -24.84 7.05
C LYS A 94 -9.22 -26.04 6.10
N ARG A 95 -10.16 -26.09 5.14
CA ARG A 95 -10.25 -27.19 4.16
C ARG A 95 -9.19 -27.10 3.06
N ARG A 96 -8.61 -25.92 2.84
CA ARG A 96 -7.64 -25.62 1.78
C ARG A 96 -6.19 -25.64 2.26
N ARG A 97 -5.98 -25.68 3.58
CA ARG A 97 -4.65 -25.66 4.19
C ARG A 97 -3.83 -26.90 3.80
N PRO A 98 -2.56 -26.73 3.38
CA PRO A 98 -1.62 -27.84 3.23
C PRO A 98 -1.19 -28.36 4.60
N ASP A 99 -0.50 -29.50 4.65
CA ASP A 99 -0.07 -30.13 5.91
C ASP A 99 0.89 -29.25 6.73
N ASP A 100 1.68 -28.40 6.07
CA ASP A 100 2.66 -27.47 6.66
C ASP A 100 2.08 -26.10 6.99
N TRP A 101 0.75 -25.92 6.94
CA TRP A 101 0.11 -24.61 7.08
C TRP A 101 0.49 -23.87 8.36
N PHE A 102 0.75 -24.60 9.46
CA PHE A 102 1.04 -24.04 10.77
C PHE A 102 2.38 -23.29 10.78
N ASP A 103 3.37 -23.78 10.04
CA ASP A 103 4.71 -23.17 9.94
C ASP A 103 4.69 -21.85 9.16
N HIS A 104 3.58 -21.58 8.48
CA HIS A 104 3.40 -20.44 7.59
C HIS A 104 2.13 -19.63 7.91
N GLN A 105 1.52 -19.90 9.06
CA GLN A 105 0.36 -19.15 9.52
C GLN A 105 0.76 -17.69 9.76
N VAL A 106 -0.02 -16.77 9.21
CA VAL A 106 0.20 -15.34 9.38
C VAL A 106 -0.69 -14.83 10.51
N THR A 107 -0.10 -14.14 11.47
CA THR A 107 -0.85 -13.43 12.51
C THR A 107 -1.05 -11.98 12.13
N TRP A 108 -2.04 -11.33 12.74
CA TRP A 108 -2.26 -9.88 12.55
C TRP A 108 -1.00 -9.07 12.89
N VAL A 109 -0.24 -9.45 13.94
CA VAL A 109 1.00 -8.77 14.32
C VAL A 109 2.04 -8.85 13.20
N ASP A 110 2.13 -9.99 12.52
CA ASP A 110 3.07 -10.18 11.40
C ASP A 110 2.68 -9.31 10.20
N ILE A 111 1.39 -9.07 9.99
CA ILE A 111 0.89 -8.20 8.90
C ILE A 111 1.18 -6.75 9.23
N ASP A 112 0.76 -6.27 10.40
CA ASP A 112 0.96 -4.88 10.82
C ASP A 112 2.46 -4.52 10.83
N THR A 113 3.33 -5.44 11.27
CA THR A 113 4.78 -5.20 11.28
C THR A 113 5.33 -5.07 9.86
N LYS A 114 4.91 -5.94 8.94
CA LYS A 114 5.36 -5.89 7.54
C LYS A 114 4.84 -4.66 6.80
N GLU A 115 3.59 -4.27 7.04
CA GLU A 115 2.99 -3.07 6.45
C GLU A 115 3.72 -1.83 6.96
N LEU A 116 3.99 -1.74 8.27
CA LEU A 116 4.79 -0.65 8.85
C LEU A 116 6.23 -0.62 8.31
N GLU A 117 6.88 -1.77 8.21
CA GLU A 117 8.22 -1.86 7.63
C GLU A 117 8.24 -1.41 6.16
N ALA A 118 7.22 -1.75 5.37
CA ALA A 118 7.09 -1.32 3.98
C ALA A 118 6.89 0.20 3.87
N GLU A 119 6.02 0.78 4.70
CA GLU A 119 5.82 2.25 4.76
C GLU A 119 7.11 2.99 5.11
N LEU A 120 7.87 2.49 6.10
CA LEU A 120 9.15 3.10 6.51
C LEU A 120 10.23 2.99 5.41
N VAL A 121 10.22 1.92 4.62
CA VAL A 121 11.13 1.77 3.49
C VAL A 121 10.77 2.75 2.38
N GLU A 122 9.48 2.89 2.05
CA GLU A 122 9.00 3.84 1.04
C GLU A 122 9.34 5.29 1.44
N GLU A 123 9.11 5.66 2.70
CA GLU A 123 9.48 6.96 3.24
C GLU A 123 10.99 7.22 3.11
N ARG A 124 11.82 6.25 3.49
CA ARG A 124 13.28 6.35 3.37
C ARG A 124 13.76 6.46 1.92
N GLU A 125 13.10 5.77 0.99
CA GLU A 125 13.40 5.87 -0.43
C GLU A 125 13.03 7.25 -0.99
N ALA A 126 11.91 7.82 -0.56
CA ALA A 126 11.50 9.17 -0.91
C ALA A 126 12.48 10.23 -0.38
N GLU A 127 12.89 10.14 0.89
CA GLU A 127 13.89 11.04 1.48
C GLU A 127 15.23 10.98 0.74
N LEU A 128 15.67 9.78 0.37
CA LEU A 128 16.92 9.61 -0.38
C LEU A 128 16.82 10.17 -1.80
N ALA A 129 15.66 10.03 -2.45
CA ALA A 129 15.42 10.63 -3.76
C ALA A 129 15.40 12.17 -3.70
N GLU A 130 14.79 12.76 -2.67
CA GLU A 130 14.80 14.20 -2.43
C GLU A 130 16.22 14.72 -2.19
N ALA A 131 16.97 14.07 -1.30
CA ALA A 131 18.36 14.44 -1.02
C ALA A 131 19.29 14.33 -2.24
N LEU A 132 19.08 13.34 -3.11
CA LEU A 132 19.81 13.23 -4.38
C LEU A 132 19.45 14.35 -5.35
N ALA A 133 18.16 14.72 -5.43
CA ALA A 133 17.71 15.80 -6.29
C ALA A 133 18.27 17.16 -5.85
N GLU A 134 18.35 17.42 -4.54
CA GLU A 134 19.00 18.63 -3.99
C GLU A 134 20.48 18.67 -4.33
N LEU A 135 21.20 17.55 -4.21
CA LEU A 135 22.63 17.47 -4.50
C LEU A 135 22.93 17.62 -6.00
N GLU A 136 22.05 17.12 -6.87
CA GLU A 136 22.15 17.37 -8.32
C GLU A 136 21.88 18.83 -8.67
N ALA A 137 20.94 19.50 -7.99
CA ALA A 137 20.68 20.92 -8.18
C ALA A 137 21.85 21.80 -7.71
N GLU A 138 22.43 21.52 -6.54
CA GLU A 138 23.60 22.24 -6.01
C GLU A 138 24.82 22.09 -6.94
N LYS A 139 25.07 20.88 -7.47
CA LYS A 139 26.14 20.67 -8.46
C LYS A 139 25.91 21.42 -9.75
N ALA A 140 24.68 21.50 -10.23
CA ALA A 140 24.36 22.25 -11.44
C ALA A 140 24.61 23.75 -11.25
N GLU A 141 24.30 24.30 -10.06
CA GLU A 141 24.61 25.68 -9.69
C GLU A 141 26.12 25.92 -9.58
N GLU A 142 26.87 25.01 -8.95
CA GLU A 142 28.34 25.09 -8.89
C GLU A 142 28.99 25.04 -10.29
N GLU A 143 28.52 24.17 -11.18
CA GLU A 143 29.02 24.09 -12.56
C GLU A 143 28.71 25.37 -13.37
N GLU A 144 27.55 26.01 -13.14
CA GLU A 144 27.19 27.29 -13.77
C GLU A 144 28.08 28.42 -13.27
N ASP A 145 28.31 28.52 -11.96
CA ASP A 145 29.21 29.50 -11.34
C ASP A 145 30.67 29.34 -11.81
N GLU A 146 31.15 28.10 -11.93
CA GLU A 146 32.49 27.81 -12.47
C GLU A 146 32.61 28.21 -13.95
N ALA A 147 31.57 27.96 -14.76
CA ALA A 147 31.54 28.35 -16.16
C ALA A 147 31.54 29.87 -16.33
N GLU A 148 30.71 30.61 -15.58
CA GLU A 148 30.70 32.08 -15.61
C GLU A 148 32.05 32.67 -15.19
N ASN A 149 32.69 32.11 -14.15
CA ASN A 149 34.00 32.58 -13.70
C ASN A 149 35.10 32.32 -14.74
N ALA A 150 35.06 31.16 -15.41
CA ALA A 150 35.99 30.83 -16.50
C ALA A 150 35.83 31.77 -17.70
N GLU A 151 34.59 32.09 -18.10
CA GLU A 151 34.33 33.07 -19.17
C GLU A 151 34.85 34.46 -18.81
N ALA A 152 34.64 34.92 -17.58
CA ALA A 152 35.11 36.21 -17.10
C ALA A 152 36.65 36.30 -17.03
N GLU A 153 37.36 35.19 -16.82
CA GLU A 153 38.83 35.14 -16.83
C GLU A 153 39.39 35.20 -18.26
N ILE A 154 38.73 34.51 -19.22
CA ILE A 154 39.07 34.55 -20.64
C ILE A 154 38.93 35.98 -21.19
N GLU A 155 37.85 36.68 -20.86
CA GLU A 155 37.61 38.06 -21.33
C GLU A 155 38.66 39.04 -20.79
N ARG A 156 39.08 38.89 -19.52
CA ARG A 156 40.17 39.69 -18.94
C ARG A 156 41.52 39.44 -19.62
N HIS A 157 41.83 38.20 -19.98
CA HIS A 157 43.06 37.87 -20.68
C HIS A 157 43.07 38.35 -22.13
N ALA A 158 41.94 38.27 -22.85
CA ALA A 158 41.81 38.80 -24.20
C ALA A 158 41.94 40.34 -24.25
N GLY A 159 41.39 41.06 -23.26
CA GLY A 159 41.54 42.51 -23.16
C GLY A 159 42.96 43.00 -22.83
N LEU A 160 43.83 42.14 -22.31
CA LEU A 160 45.24 42.45 -22.04
C LEU A 160 46.15 42.27 -23.28
N GLU A 161 45.79 41.40 -24.22
CA GLU A 161 46.53 41.23 -25.49
C GLU A 161 46.24 42.35 -26.51
N GLU A 162 45.05 42.96 -26.49
CA GLU A 162 44.72 44.10 -27.37
C GLU A 162 45.33 45.45 -26.89
N GLY A 163 45.93 45.47 -25.69
CA GLY A 163 46.43 46.68 -25.02
C GLY A 163 47.90 47.05 -25.25
N GLN A 164 48.61 46.39 -26.17
CA GLN A 164 50.01 46.72 -26.49
C GLN A 164 50.14 47.45 -27.84
N PRO A 165 49.98 48.79 -27.89
CA PRO A 165 50.41 49.59 -29.04
C PRO A 165 51.93 49.82 -28.99
N GLU A 166 52.59 49.56 -30.12
CA GLU A 166 53.96 50.02 -30.45
C GLU A 166 54.10 51.55 -30.41
#